data_AF-A0A8B7QDY3-F1
#
_entry.id   AF-A0A8B7QDY3-F1
#
_cell.length_a   1.000
_cell.length_b   1.000
_cell.length_c   1.000
_cell.angle_alpha   90.00
_cell.angle_beta   90.00
_cell.angle_gamma   90.00
#
_symmetry.space_group_name_H-M   'P 1'
#
loop_
_entity.id
_entity.type
_entity.pdbx_description
1 polymer ?
#
loop_
_entity_poly.entity_id
_entity_poly.type
_entity_poly.pdbx_seq_one_letter_code
_entity_poly.pdbx_strand_id
1 'polypeptide(L)'
;MSMILFACVVRVRDGLPLSASTDFYHTQDFLECRRRLKTLALRLAQYPGRGSAQGCDFNIHFSSSGDVACMAICSRRCPAAMAFCFLETVWWEFTASYDTTCIGLASRPYAFLEFAPNFRMEPVTALGILSLILNIMCAALNLIRGIHLAEHSLQVAHEEIGNILAFLIPFVACIFQCYLYLFYSPARTTKVVLMLLFICLGNVYLHGLRNLWQILFHVGVAFLSSHQILTRQLQEKQSDCGV
;
A
#
# COMPACT_ATOMS: atom_id res chain seq x y z
N MET A 1 -10.04 18.39 9.75
CA MET A 1 -8.75 18.77 9.11
C MET A 1 -7.63 18.24 9.98
N SER A 2 -6.60 17.62 9.40
CA SER A 2 -5.45 17.11 10.18
C SER A 2 -4.76 18.26 10.93
N MET A 3 -4.41 18.04 12.21
CA MET A 3 -3.72 19.04 13.03
C MET A 3 -2.20 19.04 12.81
N ILE A 4 -1.65 17.90 12.37
CA ILE A 4 -0.26 17.71 11.97
C ILE A 4 -0.22 17.63 10.45
N LEU A 5 0.57 18.49 9.83
CA LEU A 5 0.57 18.72 8.38
C LEU A 5 1.83 18.17 7.70
N PHE A 6 2.93 18.10 8.46
CA PHE A 6 4.21 17.58 8.03
C PHE A 6 4.96 17.01 9.22
N ALA A 7 5.69 15.93 9.00
CA ALA A 7 6.64 15.39 9.96
C ALA A 7 7.92 14.98 9.23
N CYS A 8 9.06 15.17 9.87
CA CYS A 8 10.34 14.66 9.39
C CYS A 8 11.25 14.22 10.53
N VAL A 9 12.07 13.23 10.24
CA VAL A 9 13.18 12.78 11.07
C VAL A 9 14.46 13.34 10.48
N VAL A 10 15.30 13.94 11.32
CA VAL A 10 16.56 14.58 10.93
C VAL A 10 17.68 14.13 11.86
N ARG A 11 18.92 14.14 11.35
CA ARG A 11 20.11 13.94 12.17
C ARG A 11 20.47 15.24 12.89
N VAL A 12 20.72 15.17 14.19
CA VAL A 12 20.92 16.35 15.05
C VAL A 12 22.20 17.10 14.69
N ARG A 13 23.28 16.37 14.38
CA ARG A 13 24.60 16.93 14.11
C ARG A 13 24.62 17.96 12.97
N ASP A 14 23.92 17.67 11.87
CA ASP A 14 24.01 18.42 10.61
C ASP A 14 22.66 18.80 10.01
N GLY A 15 21.55 18.42 10.65
CA GLY A 15 20.20 18.65 10.14
C GLY A 15 19.88 17.84 8.89
N LEU A 16 20.65 16.79 8.56
CA LEU A 16 20.39 15.95 7.39
C LEU A 16 19.01 15.31 7.54
N PRO A 17 18.07 15.52 6.60
CA PRO A 17 16.78 14.85 6.66
C PRO A 17 16.99 13.36 6.40
N LEU A 18 16.52 12.53 7.32
CA LEU A 18 16.61 11.07 7.29
C LEU A 18 15.34 10.48 6.68
N SER A 19 14.17 10.99 7.08
CA SER A 19 12.87 10.60 6.54
C SER A 19 11.84 11.72 6.69
N ALA A 20 10.74 11.66 5.93
CA ALA A 20 9.65 12.62 6.02
C ALA A 20 8.31 12.05 5.54
N SER A 21 7.21 12.58 6.07
CA SER A 21 5.85 12.32 5.57
C SER A 21 5.65 12.93 4.18
N THR A 22 4.67 12.42 3.41
CA THR A 22 4.26 13.02 2.13
C THR A 22 3.42 14.29 2.33
N ASP A 23 3.83 15.38 1.68
CA ASP A 23 3.17 16.69 1.81
C ASP A 23 2.16 16.87 0.66
N PHE A 24 0.90 17.17 0.98
CA PHE A 24 -0.10 17.60 -0.02
C PHE A 24 -0.45 19.10 0.10
N TYR A 25 0.22 19.82 1.01
CA TYR A 25 -0.04 21.24 1.28
C TYR A 25 0.91 22.14 0.48
N HIS A 26 0.35 22.95 -0.43
CA HIS A 26 1.11 23.82 -1.33
C HIS A 26 0.87 25.33 -1.11
N THR A 27 0.25 25.74 0.01
CA THR A 27 0.07 27.16 0.36
C THR A 27 1.42 27.84 0.60
N GLN A 28 1.55 29.12 0.21
CA GLN A 28 2.80 29.89 0.38
C GLN A 28 3.28 29.93 1.83
N ASP A 29 2.38 30.14 2.79
CA ASP A 29 2.68 30.19 4.22
C ASP A 29 3.27 28.86 4.74
N PHE A 30 2.78 27.74 4.22
CA PHE A 30 3.30 26.41 4.55
C PHE A 30 4.70 26.21 3.99
N LEU A 31 4.96 26.65 2.74
CA LEU A 31 6.29 26.60 2.14
C LEU A 31 7.30 27.46 2.89
N GLU A 32 6.90 28.62 3.39
CA GLU A 32 7.74 29.45 4.26
C GLU A 32 8.02 28.78 5.60
N CYS A 33 6.99 28.21 6.24
CA CYS A 33 7.16 27.42 7.46
C CYS A 33 8.13 26.25 7.24
N ARG A 34 8.06 25.59 6.08
CA ARG A 34 8.99 24.51 5.70
C ARG A 34 10.43 25.00 5.54
N ARG A 35 10.65 26.21 5.02
CA ARG A 35 12.00 26.82 4.98
C ARG A 35 12.52 27.08 6.40
N ARG A 36 11.69 27.63 7.28
CA ARG A 36 12.05 27.85 8.69
C ARG A 36 12.39 26.54 9.40
N LEU A 37 11.62 25.47 9.16
CA LEU A 37 11.90 24.14 9.70
C LEU A 37 13.29 23.65 9.27
N LYS A 38 13.65 23.79 7.98
CA LYS A 38 14.98 23.41 7.49
C LYS A 38 16.10 24.20 8.17
N THR A 39 15.90 25.51 8.38
CA THR A 39 16.87 26.34 9.09
C THR A 39 17.02 25.91 10.55
N LEU A 40 15.92 25.54 11.21
CA LEU A 40 15.94 25.00 12.58
C LEU A 40 16.66 23.66 12.64
N ALA A 41 16.40 22.76 11.69
CA ALA A 41 17.03 21.44 11.61
C ALA A 41 18.58 21.54 11.60
N LEU A 42 19.13 22.47 10.82
CA LEU A 42 20.56 22.73 10.73
C LEU A 42 21.20 23.24 12.04
N ARG A 43 20.41 23.68 13.01
CA ARG A 43 20.88 24.26 14.28
C ARG A 43 20.38 23.50 15.50
N LEU A 44 19.80 22.30 15.34
CA LEU A 44 19.20 21.53 16.43
C LEU A 44 20.18 21.26 17.58
N ALA A 45 21.45 21.02 17.28
CA ALA A 45 22.50 20.82 18.30
C ALA A 45 22.68 22.03 19.25
N GLN A 46 22.19 23.22 18.89
CA GLN A 46 22.26 24.45 19.70
C GLN A 46 21.01 24.65 20.57
N TYR A 47 19.98 23.84 20.38
CA TYR A 47 18.70 23.94 21.07
C TYR A 47 18.53 22.84 22.13
N PRO A 48 17.65 23.02 23.12
CA PRO A 48 17.33 21.97 24.07
C PRO A 48 16.71 20.74 23.38
N GLY A 49 16.68 19.60 24.10
CA GLY A 49 16.13 18.33 23.63
C GLY A 49 14.68 18.38 23.13
N ARG A 50 13.92 19.43 23.44
CA ARG A 50 12.54 19.59 23.01
C ARG A 50 12.21 21.08 22.92
N GLY A 51 11.45 21.47 21.90
CA GLY A 51 11.09 22.87 21.71
C GLY A 51 9.99 23.12 20.71
N SER A 52 9.59 24.38 20.60
CA SER A 52 8.56 24.82 19.68
C SER A 52 8.87 26.21 19.15
N ALA A 53 8.74 26.39 17.84
CA ALA A 53 8.84 27.69 17.17
C ALA A 53 7.46 28.09 16.66
N GLN A 54 6.92 29.17 17.21
CA GLN A 54 5.61 29.66 16.83
C GLN A 54 5.64 30.44 15.51
N GLY A 55 4.55 30.38 14.77
CA GLY A 55 4.29 31.17 13.57
C GLY A 55 2.85 31.69 13.55
N CYS A 56 2.49 32.40 12.47
CA CYS A 56 1.15 33.00 12.33
C CYS A 56 0.07 31.91 12.23
N ASP A 57 0.20 31.01 11.25
CA ASP A 57 -0.79 29.94 11.00
C ASP A 57 -0.30 28.54 11.38
N PHE A 58 1.02 28.38 11.45
CA PHE A 58 1.69 27.10 11.70
C PHE A 58 2.72 27.20 12.81
N ASN A 59 2.80 26.15 13.62
CA ASN A 59 3.82 25.96 14.63
C ASN A 59 4.75 24.82 14.23
N ILE A 60 6.04 24.96 14.53
CA ILE A 60 7.02 23.88 14.39
C ILE A 60 7.31 23.33 15.76
N HIS A 61 7.13 22.03 15.96
CA HIS A 61 7.51 21.32 17.17
C HIS A 61 8.68 20.40 16.86
N PHE A 62 9.64 20.28 17.77
CA PHE A 62 10.77 19.36 17.62
C PHE A 62 11.11 18.67 18.94
N SER A 63 11.58 17.43 18.84
CA SER A 63 12.08 16.63 19.96
C SER A 63 13.31 15.85 19.48
N SER A 64 14.44 16.04 20.15
CA SER A 64 15.71 15.38 19.90
C SER A 64 16.08 14.45 21.07
N SER A 65 16.58 13.27 20.72
CA SER A 65 17.13 12.29 21.66
C SER A 65 18.27 11.56 20.97
N GLY A 66 19.47 11.66 21.55
CA GLY A 66 20.70 11.20 20.91
C GLY A 66 21.02 12.01 19.64
N ASP A 67 21.40 11.31 18.57
CA ASP A 67 21.74 11.92 17.27
C ASP A 67 20.52 12.07 16.33
N VAL A 68 19.32 11.75 16.80
CA VAL A 68 18.07 11.80 16.02
C VAL A 68 17.11 12.81 16.61
N ALA A 69 16.49 13.61 15.74
CA ALA A 69 15.38 14.48 16.10
C ALA A 69 14.18 14.29 15.18
N CYS A 70 13.00 14.35 15.77
CA CYS A 70 11.75 14.39 15.05
C CYS A 70 11.22 15.83 15.08
N MET A 71 10.76 16.33 13.94
CA MET A 71 10.17 17.66 13.79
C MET A 71 8.83 17.57 13.09
N ALA A 72 7.89 18.45 13.44
CA ALA A 72 6.58 18.51 12.80
C ALA A 72 6.11 19.94 12.57
N ILE A 73 5.45 20.18 11.44
CA ILE A 73 4.66 21.39 11.18
C ILE A 73 3.21 21.07 11.53
N CYS A 74 2.66 21.84 12.45
CA CYS A 74 1.30 21.70 12.94
C CYS A 74 0.50 22.97 12.66
N SER A 75 -0.81 22.84 12.54
CA SER A 75 -1.71 24.01 12.63
C SER A 75 -1.53 24.69 13.98
N ARG A 76 -1.68 26.02 14.05
CA ARG A 76 -1.63 26.78 15.31
C ARG A 76 -2.62 26.28 16.37
N ARG A 77 -3.70 25.59 15.97
CA ARG A 77 -4.70 25.00 16.88
C ARG A 77 -4.26 23.68 17.50
N CYS A 78 -3.16 23.08 17.02
CA CYS A 78 -2.65 21.81 17.53
C CYS A 78 -2.11 21.99 18.96
N PRO A 79 -2.64 21.26 19.96
CA PRO A 79 -2.07 21.28 21.30
C PRO A 79 -0.64 20.75 21.30
N ALA A 80 0.29 21.46 21.96
CA ALA A 80 1.69 21.06 21.99
C ALA A 80 1.89 19.62 22.51
N ALA A 81 1.13 19.21 23.53
CA ALA A 81 1.17 17.84 24.05
C ALA A 81 0.87 16.78 22.98
N MET A 82 -0.09 17.04 22.09
CA MET A 82 -0.42 16.15 20.97
C MET A 82 0.74 16.07 19.97
N ALA A 83 1.32 17.21 19.59
CA ALA A 83 2.46 17.25 18.68
C ALA A 83 3.65 16.48 19.25
N PHE A 84 3.97 16.66 20.53
CA PHE A 84 5.11 15.99 21.14
C PHE A 84 4.88 14.49 21.36
N CYS A 85 3.68 14.06 21.75
CA CYS A 85 3.33 12.64 21.83
C CYS A 85 3.48 11.95 20.47
N PHE A 86 3.04 12.63 19.40
CA PHE A 86 3.27 12.17 18.04
C PHE A 86 4.77 12.07 17.70
N LEU A 87 5.57 13.09 18.02
CA LEU A 87 7.02 13.07 17.76
C LEU A 87 7.75 11.96 18.52
N GLU A 88 7.37 11.67 19.77
CA GLU A 88 7.91 10.55 20.54
C GLU A 88 7.58 9.21 19.90
N THR A 89 6.36 9.04 19.39
CA THR A 89 5.95 7.84 18.66
C THR A 89 6.81 7.65 17.41
N VAL A 90 6.97 8.70 16.60
CA VAL A 90 7.81 8.68 15.39
C VAL A 90 9.27 8.35 15.74
N TRP A 91 9.79 8.90 16.84
CA TRP A 91 11.16 8.62 17.29
C TRP A 91 11.34 7.15 17.68
N TRP A 92 10.40 6.58 18.43
CA TRP A 92 10.45 5.18 18.85
C TRP A 92 10.38 4.23 17.66
N GLU A 93 9.46 4.46 16.72
CA GLU A 93 9.36 3.67 15.49
C GLU A 93 10.64 3.77 14.63
N PHE A 94 11.22 4.96 14.53
CA PHE A 94 12.46 5.18 13.79
C PHE A 94 13.66 4.44 14.38
N THR A 95 13.86 4.59 15.68
CA THR A 95 15.01 3.99 16.38
C THR A 95 14.85 2.49 16.61
N ALA A 96 13.62 1.96 16.61
CA ALA A 96 13.38 0.52 16.59
C ALA A 96 13.72 -0.13 15.24
N SER A 97 13.69 0.64 14.14
CA SER A 97 13.87 0.13 12.78
C SER A 97 15.29 0.30 12.24
N TYR A 98 16.06 1.27 12.77
CA TYR A 98 17.37 1.63 12.25
C TYR A 98 18.41 1.80 13.35
N ASP A 99 19.55 1.12 13.18
CA ASP A 99 20.68 1.23 14.08
C ASP A 99 21.34 2.62 14.03
N THR A 100 21.88 3.05 15.16
CA THR A 100 22.59 4.34 15.28
C THR A 100 23.78 4.46 14.32
N THR A 101 24.42 3.34 13.98
CA THR A 101 25.56 3.31 13.05
C THR A 101 25.16 3.68 11.63
N CYS A 102 24.07 3.11 11.10
CA CYS A 102 23.63 3.40 9.74
C CYS A 102 23.10 4.85 9.63
N ILE A 103 22.44 5.34 10.68
CA ILE A 103 22.02 6.75 10.80
C ILE A 103 23.24 7.69 10.76
N GLY A 104 24.31 7.36 11.48
CA GLY A 104 25.54 8.16 11.54
C GLY A 104 26.33 8.21 10.21
N LEU A 105 26.26 7.13 9.43
CA LEU A 105 26.94 7.00 8.13
C LEU A 105 26.15 7.59 6.94
N ALA A 106 24.85 7.85 7.12
CA ALA A 106 24.02 8.39 6.05
C ALA A 106 24.57 9.71 5.51
N SER A 107 24.71 9.81 4.20
CA SER A 107 25.25 10.99 3.49
C SER A 107 24.22 11.64 2.57
N ARG A 108 23.16 10.91 2.19
CA ARG A 108 22.12 11.39 1.25
C ARG A 108 20.87 11.85 2.02
N PRO A 109 20.28 13.00 1.65
CA PRO A 109 18.97 13.41 2.14
C PRO A 109 17.92 12.32 1.87
N TYR A 110 17.08 12.05 2.86
CA TYR A 110 16.03 11.04 2.84
C TYR A 110 16.55 9.62 2.56
N ALA A 111 17.72 9.27 3.09
CA ALA A 111 18.26 7.91 2.98
C ALA A 111 17.32 6.83 3.54
N PHE A 112 16.41 7.20 4.44
CA PHE A 112 15.45 6.34 5.11
C PHE A 112 14.01 6.69 4.71
N LEU A 113 13.78 7.04 3.44
CA LEU A 113 12.46 7.36 2.86
C LEU A 113 11.46 6.18 2.91
N GLU A 114 11.87 5.03 3.43
CA GLU A 114 11.05 3.82 3.59
C GLU A 114 10.03 3.88 4.75
N PHE A 115 9.71 5.07 5.27
CA PHE A 115 8.53 5.29 6.16
C PHE A 115 7.19 5.39 5.43
N ALA A 116 7.16 5.28 4.11
CA ALA A 116 5.95 4.81 3.45
C ALA A 116 6.02 3.27 3.45
N PRO A 117 4.93 2.53 3.76
CA PRO A 117 4.86 1.12 3.45
C PRO A 117 4.90 0.98 1.92
N ASN A 118 6.09 1.09 1.35
CA ASN A 118 6.38 0.81 -0.03
C ASN A 118 6.50 -0.71 -0.11
N PHE A 119 5.38 -1.39 0.15
CA PHE A 119 5.12 -2.73 -0.33
C PHE A 119 5.11 -2.67 -1.86
N ARG A 120 6.29 -2.53 -2.47
CA ARG A 120 6.45 -2.80 -3.89
C ARG A 120 6.38 -4.31 -4.01
N MET A 121 5.28 -4.79 -4.56
CA MET A 121 5.21 -6.20 -4.92
C MET A 121 6.34 -6.50 -5.91
N GLU A 122 7.00 -7.65 -5.75
CA GLU A 122 8.08 -8.08 -6.63
C GLU A 122 7.68 -7.94 -8.10
N PRO A 123 8.59 -7.55 -9.01
CA PRO A 123 8.27 -7.45 -10.43
C PRO A 123 7.59 -8.73 -10.94
N VAL A 124 6.62 -8.56 -11.83
CA VAL A 124 5.82 -9.69 -12.33
C VAL A 124 6.74 -10.68 -13.05
N THR A 125 6.75 -11.93 -12.59
CA THR A 125 7.53 -13.00 -13.22
C THR A 125 6.87 -13.46 -14.53
N ALA A 126 7.62 -14.10 -15.42
CA ALA A 126 7.05 -14.64 -16.66
C ALA A 126 5.86 -15.60 -16.41
N LEU A 127 5.95 -16.41 -15.34
CA LEU A 127 4.86 -17.28 -14.89
C LEU A 127 3.65 -16.46 -14.40
N GLY A 128 3.91 -15.31 -13.77
CA GLY A 128 2.91 -14.31 -13.40
C GLY A 128 2.16 -13.72 -14.60
N ILE A 129 2.89 -13.33 -15.64
CA ILE A 129 2.30 -12.82 -16.89
C ILE A 129 1.42 -13.90 -17.53
N LEU A 130 1.92 -15.14 -17.62
CA LEU A 130 1.17 -16.27 -18.16
C LEU A 130 -0.15 -16.49 -17.40
N SER A 131 -0.10 -16.51 -16.07
CA SER A 131 -1.29 -16.65 -15.22
C SER A 131 -2.28 -15.50 -15.41
N LEU A 132 -1.80 -14.26 -15.53
CA LEU A 132 -2.65 -13.10 -15.80
C LEU A 132 -3.39 -13.25 -17.14
N ILE A 133 -2.69 -13.65 -18.19
CA ILE A 133 -3.27 -13.91 -19.52
C ILE A 133 -4.34 -15.01 -19.44
N LEU A 134 -4.02 -16.13 -18.79
CA LEU A 134 -4.96 -17.25 -18.64
C LEU A 134 -6.21 -16.86 -17.85
N ASN A 135 -6.07 -16.03 -16.81
CA ASN A 135 -7.19 -15.60 -15.98
C ASN A 135 -8.07 -14.56 -16.70
N ILE A 136 -7.47 -13.67 -17.50
CA ILE A 136 -8.20 -12.77 -18.41
C ILE A 136 -8.97 -13.57 -19.47
N MET A 137 -8.36 -14.61 -20.05
CA MET A 137 -9.03 -15.49 -21.01
C MET A 137 -10.20 -16.23 -20.35
N CYS A 138 -10.03 -16.73 -19.12
CA CYS A 138 -11.11 -17.36 -18.35
C CYS A 138 -12.27 -16.40 -18.11
N ALA A 139 -11.97 -15.14 -17.74
CA ALA A 139 -12.97 -14.10 -17.55
C ALA A 139 -13.75 -13.84 -18.86
N ALA A 140 -13.05 -13.68 -19.99
CA ALA A 140 -13.67 -13.44 -21.29
C ALA A 140 -14.59 -14.61 -21.72
N LEU A 141 -14.13 -15.86 -21.57
CA LEU A 141 -14.94 -17.04 -21.90
C LEU A 141 -16.19 -17.16 -21.01
N ASN A 142 -16.07 -16.86 -19.72
CA ASN A 142 -17.21 -16.82 -18.80
C ASN A 142 -18.22 -15.73 -19.21
N LEU A 143 -17.73 -14.55 -19.59
CA LEU A 143 -18.56 -13.43 -20.00
C LEU A 143 -19.31 -13.71 -21.32
N ILE A 144 -18.61 -14.23 -22.34
CA ILE A 144 -19.21 -14.56 -23.64
C ILE A 144 -20.34 -15.58 -23.45
N ARG A 145 -20.12 -16.63 -22.66
CA ARG A 145 -21.15 -17.64 -22.39
C ARG A 145 -22.30 -17.10 -21.55
N GLY A 146 -22.00 -16.25 -20.56
CA GLY A 146 -23.02 -15.61 -19.74
C GLY A 146 -23.92 -14.69 -20.55
N ILE A 147 -23.37 -13.89 -21.46
CA ILE A 147 -24.12 -13.00 -22.36
C ILE A 147 -24.94 -13.80 -23.36
N HIS A 148 -24.34 -14.80 -24.02
CA HIS A 148 -25.05 -15.64 -24.98
C HIS A 148 -26.24 -16.36 -24.33
N LEU A 149 -26.06 -16.84 -23.10
CA LEU A 149 -27.16 -17.45 -22.36
C LEU A 149 -28.21 -16.39 -21.97
N ALA A 150 -27.80 -15.21 -21.50
CA ALA A 150 -28.72 -14.14 -21.14
C ALA A 150 -29.56 -13.63 -22.31
N GLU A 151 -28.99 -13.55 -23.52
CA GLU A 151 -29.70 -13.19 -24.74
C GLU A 151 -30.77 -14.23 -25.10
N HIS A 152 -30.45 -15.51 -24.95
CA HIS A 152 -31.41 -16.60 -25.15
C HIS A 152 -32.49 -16.65 -24.04
N SER A 153 -32.12 -16.41 -22.78
CA SER A 153 -33.03 -16.39 -21.64
C SER A 153 -34.00 -15.21 -21.66
N LEU A 154 -33.67 -14.10 -22.33
CA LEU A 154 -34.60 -12.97 -22.51
C LEU A 154 -35.88 -13.40 -23.28
N GLN A 155 -35.82 -14.53 -24.00
CA GLN A 155 -36.96 -15.10 -24.73
C GLN A 155 -37.79 -16.11 -23.90
N VAL A 156 -37.33 -16.60 -22.74
CA VAL A 156 -38.02 -17.65 -21.95
C VAL A 156 -37.91 -17.39 -20.44
N ALA A 157 -39.05 -17.30 -19.75
CA ALA A 157 -39.18 -16.75 -18.39
C ALA A 157 -38.45 -17.53 -17.25
N HIS A 158 -37.92 -16.73 -16.31
CA HIS A 158 -37.57 -16.94 -14.89
C HIS A 158 -36.66 -18.10 -14.40
N GLU A 159 -36.47 -19.21 -15.12
CA GLU A 159 -35.67 -20.35 -14.62
C GLU A 159 -34.17 -20.30 -14.99
N GLU A 160 -33.74 -19.46 -15.94
CA GLU A 160 -32.35 -19.45 -16.43
C GLU A 160 -31.42 -18.43 -15.74
N ILE A 161 -31.95 -17.58 -14.86
CA ILE A 161 -31.18 -16.54 -14.15
C ILE A 161 -30.04 -17.14 -13.33
N GLY A 162 -30.27 -18.30 -12.69
CA GLY A 162 -29.25 -19.01 -11.91
C GLY A 162 -28.04 -19.41 -12.75
N ASN A 163 -28.27 -19.84 -14.00
CA ASN A 163 -27.20 -20.22 -14.92
C ASN A 163 -26.40 -19.00 -15.38
N ILE A 164 -27.09 -17.90 -15.72
CA ILE A 164 -26.43 -16.62 -16.09
C ILE A 164 -25.54 -16.15 -14.93
N LEU A 165 -26.07 -16.15 -13.72
CA LEU A 165 -25.33 -15.74 -12.52
C LEU A 165 -24.13 -16.66 -12.26
N ALA A 166 -24.26 -17.96 -12.51
CA ALA A 166 -23.17 -18.92 -12.41
C ALA A 166 -22.04 -18.69 -13.44
N PHE A 167 -22.29 -18.00 -14.56
CA PHE A 167 -21.25 -17.53 -15.47
C PHE A 167 -20.65 -16.18 -15.05
N LEU A 168 -21.48 -15.26 -14.54
CA LEU A 168 -21.05 -13.91 -14.15
C LEU A 168 -20.23 -13.89 -12.84
N ILE A 169 -20.57 -14.73 -11.86
CA ILE A 169 -19.84 -14.81 -10.58
C ILE A 169 -18.37 -15.19 -10.80
N PRO A 170 -18.02 -16.29 -11.52
CA PRO A 170 -16.64 -16.62 -11.85
C PRO A 170 -15.96 -15.57 -12.73
N PHE A 171 -16.68 -14.88 -13.62
CA PHE A 171 -16.13 -13.76 -14.39
C PHE A 171 -15.60 -12.65 -13.48
N VAL A 172 -16.43 -12.15 -12.55
CA VAL A 172 -16.03 -11.10 -11.61
C VAL A 172 -14.90 -11.60 -10.71
N ALA A 173 -14.97 -12.84 -10.24
CA ALA A 173 -13.93 -13.44 -9.40
C ALA A 173 -12.57 -13.55 -10.11
N CYS A 174 -12.53 -13.92 -11.40
CA CYS A 174 -11.31 -13.93 -12.20
C CYS A 174 -10.68 -12.54 -12.35
N ILE A 175 -11.49 -11.51 -12.60
CA ILE A 175 -11.03 -10.11 -12.65
C ILE A 175 -10.47 -9.67 -11.29
N PHE A 176 -11.14 -10.04 -10.21
CA PHE A 176 -10.68 -9.72 -8.86
C PHE A 176 -9.38 -10.45 -8.50
N GLN A 177 -9.18 -11.70 -8.95
CA GLN A 177 -7.89 -12.38 -8.82
C GLN A 177 -6.77 -11.64 -9.56
N CYS A 178 -7.01 -11.16 -10.78
CA CYS A 178 -6.04 -10.32 -11.51
C CYS A 178 -5.73 -9.03 -10.72
N TYR A 179 -6.75 -8.37 -10.17
CA TYR A 179 -6.57 -7.18 -9.34
C TYR A 179 -5.73 -7.48 -8.09
N LEU A 180 -6.05 -8.54 -7.35
CA LEU A 180 -5.29 -8.97 -6.16
C LEU A 180 -3.86 -9.42 -6.49
N TYR A 181 -3.66 -9.93 -7.70
CA TYR A 181 -2.32 -10.24 -8.19
C TYR A 181 -1.54 -8.95 -8.42
N LEU A 182 -2.10 -7.93 -9.06
CA LEU A 182 -1.41 -6.70 -9.44
C LEU A 182 -1.28 -5.65 -8.33
N PHE A 183 -2.25 -5.58 -7.41
CA PHE A 183 -2.33 -4.57 -6.36
C PHE A 183 -2.33 -5.19 -4.96
N TYR A 184 -1.65 -4.51 -4.03
CA TYR A 184 -1.65 -4.91 -2.63
C TYR A 184 -3.04 -4.70 -2.01
N SER A 185 -3.45 -5.64 -1.16
CA SER A 185 -4.70 -5.53 -0.41
C SER A 185 -4.54 -6.12 0.99
N PRO A 186 -5.00 -5.43 2.06
CA PRO A 186 -5.09 -6.04 3.37
C PRO A 186 -6.09 -7.21 3.32
N ALA A 187 -5.81 -8.29 4.05
CA ALA A 187 -6.54 -9.56 3.98
C ALA A 187 -6.50 -10.27 2.60
N ARG A 188 -5.39 -10.14 1.86
CA ARG A 188 -5.15 -10.82 0.58
C ARG A 188 -5.48 -12.31 0.61
N THR A 189 -5.04 -13.03 1.64
CA THR A 189 -5.29 -14.48 1.77
C THR A 189 -6.78 -14.81 1.79
N THR A 190 -7.55 -14.14 2.66
CA THR A 190 -9.00 -14.34 2.76
C THR A 190 -9.72 -14.01 1.46
N LYS A 191 -9.34 -12.90 0.81
CA LYS A 191 -9.92 -12.48 -0.47
C LYS A 191 -9.63 -13.48 -1.59
N VAL A 192 -8.40 -14.00 -1.68
CA VAL A 192 -8.02 -15.02 -2.68
C VAL A 192 -8.79 -16.32 -2.48
N VAL A 193 -8.87 -16.80 -1.23
CA VAL A 193 -9.62 -18.03 -0.90
C VAL A 193 -11.10 -17.88 -1.24
N LEU A 194 -11.69 -16.73 -0.93
CA LEU A 194 -13.08 -16.44 -1.27
C LEU A 194 -13.31 -16.45 -2.80
N MET A 195 -12.44 -15.82 -3.58
CA MET A 195 -12.55 -15.83 -5.04
C MET A 195 -12.37 -17.23 -5.63
N LEU A 196 -11.42 -18.01 -5.12
CA LEU A 196 -11.21 -19.39 -5.54
C LEU A 196 -12.47 -20.24 -5.28
N LEU A 197 -13.08 -20.08 -4.10
CA LEU A 197 -14.32 -20.78 -3.75
C LEU A 197 -15.47 -20.42 -4.69
N PHE A 198 -15.65 -19.14 -5.04
CA PHE A 198 -16.67 -18.73 -6.01
C PHE A 198 -16.43 -19.31 -7.41
N ILE A 199 -15.18 -19.35 -7.87
CA ILE A 199 -14.85 -19.95 -9.17
C ILE A 199 -15.13 -21.46 -9.16
N CYS A 200 -14.72 -22.17 -8.11
CA CYS A 200 -14.98 -23.61 -7.98
C CYS A 200 -16.48 -23.92 -7.92
N LEU A 201 -17.24 -23.24 -7.05
CA LEU A 201 -18.68 -23.46 -6.92
C LEU A 201 -19.42 -23.14 -8.21
N GLY A 202 -19.09 -22.02 -8.88
CA GLY A 202 -19.70 -21.68 -10.17
C GLY A 202 -19.43 -22.71 -11.25
N ASN A 203 -18.20 -23.25 -11.31
CA ASN A 203 -17.87 -24.30 -12.29
C ASN A 203 -18.52 -25.65 -11.96
N VAL A 204 -18.68 -26.00 -10.68
CA VAL A 204 -19.42 -27.22 -10.25
C VAL A 204 -20.89 -27.09 -10.61
N TYR A 205 -21.52 -25.93 -10.36
CA TYR A 205 -22.91 -25.68 -10.73
C TYR A 205 -23.13 -25.80 -12.25
N LEU A 206 -22.13 -25.39 -13.04
CA LEU A 206 -22.16 -25.45 -14.49
C LEU A 206 -21.72 -26.80 -15.08
N HIS A 207 -21.60 -27.87 -14.28
CA HIS A 207 -21.14 -29.19 -14.75
C HIS A 207 -22.01 -29.81 -15.86
N GLY A 208 -23.28 -29.40 -15.98
CA GLY A 208 -24.15 -29.82 -17.10
C GLY A 208 -23.96 -29.00 -18.39
N LEU A 209 -23.44 -27.78 -18.29
CA LEU A 209 -23.28 -26.82 -19.41
C LEU A 209 -21.84 -26.72 -19.92
N ARG A 210 -20.86 -27.23 -19.18
CA ARG A 210 -19.44 -27.25 -19.51
C ARG A 210 -18.94 -28.68 -19.61
N ASN A 211 -18.02 -28.94 -20.52
CA ASN A 211 -17.34 -30.22 -20.53
C ASN A 211 -16.33 -30.31 -19.37
N LEU A 212 -15.99 -31.54 -18.97
CA LEU A 212 -15.08 -31.78 -17.85
C LEU A 212 -13.71 -31.10 -18.05
N TRP A 213 -13.19 -31.10 -19.27
CA TRP A 213 -11.92 -30.45 -19.60
C TRP A 213 -11.94 -28.93 -19.41
N GLN A 214 -13.05 -28.27 -19.73
CA GLN A 214 -13.25 -26.84 -19.52
C GLN A 214 -13.33 -26.51 -18.03
N ILE A 215 -14.02 -27.35 -17.25
CA ILE A 215 -14.10 -27.19 -15.78
C ILE A 215 -12.70 -27.31 -15.18
N LEU A 216 -11.97 -28.36 -15.53
CA LEU A 216 -10.60 -28.57 -15.07
C LEU A 216 -9.67 -27.42 -15.49
N PHE A 217 -9.84 -26.89 -16.70
CA PHE A 217 -9.09 -25.74 -17.18
C PHE A 217 -9.36 -24.48 -16.32
N HIS A 218 -10.63 -24.10 -16.14
CA HIS A 218 -10.99 -22.91 -15.36
C HIS A 218 -10.58 -23.02 -13.88
N VAL A 219 -10.80 -24.19 -13.28
CA VAL A 219 -10.39 -24.46 -11.89
C VAL A 219 -8.87 -24.46 -11.77
N GLY A 220 -8.15 -25.10 -12.69
CA GLY A 220 -6.69 -25.13 -12.72
C GLY A 220 -6.07 -23.74 -12.83
N VAL A 221 -6.61 -22.87 -13.70
CA VAL A 221 -6.17 -21.47 -13.82
C VAL A 221 -6.43 -20.70 -12.52
N ALA A 222 -7.58 -20.90 -11.88
CA ALA A 222 -7.91 -20.25 -10.61
C ALA A 222 -6.97 -20.68 -9.47
N PHE A 223 -6.59 -21.95 -9.41
CA PHE A 223 -5.59 -22.45 -8.46
C PHE A 223 -4.20 -21.90 -8.73
N LEU A 224 -3.75 -21.91 -10.00
CA LEU A 224 -2.46 -21.33 -10.38
C LEU A 224 -2.38 -19.85 -10.02
N SER A 225 -3.42 -19.08 -10.34
CA SER A 225 -3.50 -17.66 -10.02
C SER A 225 -3.52 -17.44 -8.50
N SER A 226 -4.32 -18.20 -7.76
CA SER A 226 -4.36 -18.13 -6.29
C SER A 226 -3.02 -18.44 -5.66
N HIS A 227 -2.34 -19.50 -6.12
CA HIS A 227 -1.00 -19.86 -5.67
C HIS A 227 -0.03 -18.71 -5.89
N GLN A 228 0.00 -18.12 -7.09
CA GLN A 228 0.87 -16.99 -7.39
C GLN A 228 0.57 -15.74 -6.57
N ILE A 229 -0.70 -15.44 -6.28
CA ILE A 229 -1.07 -14.29 -5.43
C ILE A 229 -0.57 -14.51 -3.99
N LEU A 230 -0.65 -15.75 -3.49
CA LEU A 230 -0.21 -16.12 -2.15
C LEU A 230 1.32 -16.20 -2.03
N THR A 231 2.01 -16.70 -3.06
CA THR A 231 3.47 -16.83 -3.06
C THR A 231 4.19 -15.54 -3.46
N ARG A 232 3.49 -14.55 -4.04
CA ARG A 232 4.09 -13.25 -4.37
C ARG A 232 4.39 -12.50 -3.07
N GLN A 233 5.68 -12.49 -2.73
CA GLN A 233 6.19 -11.80 -1.56
C GLN A 233 5.99 -10.29 -1.73
N LEU A 234 5.72 -9.63 -0.61
CA LEU A 234 5.88 -8.19 -0.51
C LEU A 234 7.38 -7.99 -0.33
N GLN A 235 8.04 -7.35 -1.29
CA GLN A 235 9.48 -7.14 -1.18
C GLN A 235 9.72 -6.15 -0.04
N GLU A 236 10.07 -6.66 1.15
CA GLU A 236 10.84 -5.88 2.11
C GLU A 236 12.18 -5.63 1.43
N LYS A 237 12.46 -4.36 1.13
CA LYS A 237 13.76 -4.01 0.59
C LYS A 237 14.80 -4.39 1.65
N GLN A 238 15.63 -5.37 1.30
CA GLN A 238 16.82 -5.72 2.06
C GLN A 238 17.63 -4.43 2.22
N SER A 239 18.02 -4.11 3.45
CA SER A 239 18.86 -2.96 3.75
C SER A 239 20.20 -3.16 3.04
N ASP A 240 20.32 -2.61 1.83
CA ASP A 240 21.59 -2.44 1.16
C ASP A 240 22.38 -1.40 1.95
N CYS A 241 23.00 -1.83 3.04
CA CYS A 241 24.18 -1.20 3.59
C CYS A 241 25.34 -1.47 2.60
N GLY A 242 25.25 -0.83 1.44
CA GLY A 242 26.28 -0.83 0.41
C GLY A 242 27.33 0.22 0.74
N VAL A 243 28.45 -0.29 1.27
CA VAL A 243 29.86 0.18 1.28
C VAL A 243 30.14 1.61 0.78
#